data_AF-A0A413QQA8-F1
#
_entry.id   AF-A0A413QQA8-F1
#
_cell.length_a   1.000
_cell.length_b   1.000
_cell.length_c   1.000
_cell.angle_alpha   90.00
_cell.angle_beta   90.00
_cell.angle_gamma   90.00
#
_symmetry.space_group_name_H-M   'P 1'
#
loop_
_entity.id
_entity.type
_entity.pdbx_description
1 polymer ?
#
loop_
_entity_poly.entity_id
_entity_poly.type
_entity_poly.pdbx_seq_one_letter_code
_entity_poly.pdbx_strand_id
1 'polypeptide(L)'
;MESMRDVDRVMEREVIKGSTPLKFEHLGFGDYSYNEITSKEKLLQVLSYLLRIGEYEPFAGKTIGNNVYMDMRGKKAVFKRNRLTYEKNNIFATIKRLAKKYKPDYEGKVYLETVRCFFTISEEELEKCRYNYKGKDTYAFVMSDRYIMALCTYCLSARKAVALENIELEGLSEAVLAMVKLESVKEVLFQALLLDDVKFEDGKMYAELCSIFSIM
;
A
#
# COMPACT_ATOMS: atom_id res chain seq x y z
N MET A 1 -8.04 0.00 14.49
CA MET A 1 -8.32 -0.83 13.32
C MET A 1 -9.74 -1.33 13.47
N GLU A 2 -10.53 -1.38 12.41
CA GLU A 2 -11.84 -2.07 12.48
C GLU A 2 -11.61 -3.53 12.90
N SER A 3 -12.58 -4.12 13.60
CA SER A 3 -12.49 -5.53 13.97
C SER A 3 -12.45 -6.38 12.71
N MET A 4 -11.60 -7.42 12.64
CA MET A 4 -11.58 -8.33 11.49
C MET A 4 -12.97 -8.92 11.22
N ARG A 5 -13.77 -9.17 12.26
CA ARG A 5 -15.16 -9.61 12.11
C ARG A 5 -16.03 -8.61 11.35
N ASP A 6 -15.82 -7.30 11.55
CA ASP A 6 -16.58 -6.27 10.83
C ASP A 6 -16.09 -6.14 9.39
N VAL A 7 -14.78 -6.28 9.16
CA VAL A 7 -14.16 -6.33 7.83
C VAL A 7 -14.72 -7.51 7.03
N ASP A 8 -14.75 -8.71 7.62
CA ASP A 8 -15.28 -9.92 6.99
C ASP A 8 -16.76 -9.72 6.58
N ARG A 9 -17.57 -9.15 7.48
CA ARG A 9 -18.99 -8.85 7.19
C ARG A 9 -19.17 -7.83 6.07
N VAL A 10 -18.27 -6.85 5.94
CA VAL A 10 -18.29 -5.90 4.81
C VAL A 10 -18.03 -6.66 3.51
N MET A 11 -17.03 -7.54 3.51
CA MET A 11 -16.60 -8.28 2.33
C MET A 11 -17.69 -9.26 1.88
N GLU A 12 -18.27 -10.03 2.79
CA GLU A 12 -19.41 -10.91 2.50
C GLU A 12 -20.57 -10.17 1.84
N ARG A 13 -20.91 -8.98 2.34
CA ARG A 13 -21.98 -8.15 1.77
C ARG A 13 -21.65 -7.65 0.37
N GLU A 14 -20.42 -7.23 0.13
CA GLU A 14 -20.00 -6.75 -1.19
C GLU A 14 -19.90 -7.91 -2.20
N VAL A 15 -19.61 -9.13 -1.75
CA VAL A 15 -19.68 -10.36 -2.57
C VAL A 15 -21.13 -10.64 -2.96
N ILE A 16 -22.08 -10.61 -2.00
CA ILE A 16 -23.52 -10.80 -2.27
C ILE A 16 -24.07 -9.78 -3.28
N LYS A 17 -23.56 -8.54 -3.24
CA LYS A 17 -23.94 -7.48 -4.19
C LYS A 17 -23.31 -7.64 -5.58
N GLY A 18 -22.43 -8.62 -5.80
CA GLY A 18 -21.64 -8.74 -7.02
C GLY A 18 -20.69 -7.56 -7.24
N SER A 19 -20.30 -6.86 -6.17
CA SER A 19 -19.46 -5.65 -6.23
C SER A 19 -17.96 -5.95 -6.05
N THR A 20 -17.57 -7.23 -6.08
CA THR A 20 -16.28 -7.71 -5.56
C THR A 20 -15.45 -8.38 -6.65
N PRO A 21 -14.54 -7.66 -7.32
CA PRO A 21 -13.62 -8.29 -8.26
C PRO A 21 -12.40 -8.92 -7.57
N LEU A 22 -11.89 -8.35 -6.46
CA LEU A 22 -10.57 -8.72 -5.91
C LEU A 22 -10.64 -9.29 -4.51
N LYS A 23 -10.30 -10.56 -4.28
CA LYS A 23 -10.19 -11.13 -2.92
C LYS A 23 -8.72 -11.31 -2.53
N PHE A 24 -8.33 -10.73 -1.40
CA PHE A 24 -6.97 -10.87 -0.84
C PHE A 24 -6.62 -12.35 -0.64
N GLU A 25 -5.43 -12.75 -1.08
CA GLU A 25 -4.94 -14.13 -1.02
C GLU A 25 -3.74 -14.25 -0.07
N HIS A 26 -2.62 -13.58 -0.37
CA HIS A 26 -1.40 -13.65 0.41
C HIS A 26 -0.48 -12.44 0.14
N LEU A 27 0.63 -12.37 0.87
CA LEU A 27 1.69 -11.39 0.66
C LEU A 27 2.88 -12.01 -0.05
N GLY A 28 3.54 -11.22 -0.90
CA GLY A 28 4.83 -11.54 -1.50
C GLY A 28 5.92 -10.59 -1.01
N PHE A 29 7.04 -11.19 -0.61
CA PHE A 29 8.28 -10.51 -0.21
C PHE A 29 9.41 -10.93 -1.14
N GLY A 30 10.40 -10.05 -1.30
CA GLY A 30 11.66 -10.36 -1.95
C GLY A 30 12.72 -9.34 -1.58
N ASP A 31 13.95 -9.51 -2.08
CA ASP A 31 15.03 -8.53 -1.84
C ASP A 31 14.67 -7.14 -2.38
N TYR A 32 13.82 -7.06 -3.40
CA TYR A 32 13.28 -5.80 -3.94
C TYR A 32 12.40 -5.04 -2.95
N SER A 33 11.90 -5.71 -1.90
CA SER A 33 10.90 -5.15 -0.99
C SER A 33 11.47 -4.01 -0.16
N TYR A 34 12.77 -3.93 0.08
CA TYR A 34 13.35 -2.93 0.99
C TYR A 34 14.34 -2.03 0.27
N ASN A 35 13.99 -0.75 0.18
CA ASN A 35 14.82 0.25 -0.50
C ASN A 35 15.19 1.35 0.48
N GLU A 36 16.49 1.57 0.68
CA GLU A 36 16.98 2.62 1.57
C GLU A 36 16.61 4.02 1.05
N ILE A 37 16.21 4.88 1.96
CA ILE A 37 16.01 6.31 1.73
C ILE A 37 17.18 7.03 2.39
N THR A 38 18.14 7.46 1.57
CA THR A 38 19.43 7.99 2.02
C THR A 38 19.42 9.49 2.34
N SER A 39 18.29 10.17 2.14
CA SER A 39 18.16 11.60 2.44
C SER A 39 16.72 12.06 2.60
N LYS A 40 16.57 13.25 3.17
CA LYS A 40 15.27 13.94 3.26
C LYS A 40 14.70 14.26 1.88
N GLU A 41 15.55 14.65 0.94
CA GLU A 41 15.16 14.96 -0.44
C GLU A 41 14.62 13.71 -1.12
N LYS A 42 15.27 12.57 -0.91
CA LYS A 42 14.80 11.27 -1.42
C LYS A 42 13.47 10.86 -0.78
N LEU A 43 13.30 11.06 0.53
CA LEU A 43 12.02 10.84 1.22
C LEU A 43 10.88 11.64 0.57
N LEU A 44 11.11 12.93 0.29
CA LEU A 44 10.10 13.78 -0.33
C LEU A 44 9.80 13.34 -1.77
N GLN A 45 10.81 12.90 -2.53
CA GLN A 45 10.59 12.35 -3.87
C GLN A 45 9.73 11.08 -3.82
N VAL A 46 10.07 10.13 -2.94
CA VAL A 46 9.30 8.89 -2.75
C VAL A 46 7.86 9.20 -2.34
N LEU A 47 7.64 10.13 -1.40
CA LEU A 47 6.30 10.55 -1.01
C LEU A 47 5.51 11.16 -2.17
N SER A 48 6.15 12.01 -2.98
CA SER A 48 5.50 12.59 -4.17
C SER A 48 5.12 11.52 -5.19
N TYR A 49 5.98 10.51 -5.37
CA TYR A 49 5.70 9.36 -6.23
C TYR A 49 4.50 8.57 -5.72
N LEU A 50 4.51 8.12 -4.46
CA LEU A 50 3.43 7.31 -3.88
C LEU A 50 2.08 8.04 -3.90
N LEU A 51 2.08 9.35 -3.68
CA LEU A 51 0.87 10.19 -3.72
C LEU A 51 0.48 10.63 -5.14
N ARG A 52 1.28 10.35 -6.16
CA ARG A 52 1.11 10.85 -7.55
C ARG A 52 0.84 12.35 -7.58
N ILE A 53 1.74 13.15 -7.01
CA ILE A 53 1.66 14.62 -6.98
C ILE A 53 2.90 15.25 -7.62
N GLY A 54 2.81 16.54 -7.96
CA GLY A 54 3.91 17.28 -8.58
C GLY A 54 4.26 16.69 -9.94
N GLU A 55 5.53 16.34 -10.15
CA GLU A 55 5.99 15.70 -11.40
C GLU A 55 5.32 14.35 -11.69
N TYR A 56 4.75 13.70 -10.66
CA TYR A 56 4.07 12.41 -10.80
C TYR A 56 2.56 12.53 -11.04
N GLU A 57 2.01 13.74 -11.03
CA GLU A 57 0.59 13.98 -11.29
C GLU A 57 0.12 13.45 -12.67
N PRO A 58 0.91 13.51 -13.76
CA PRO A 58 0.52 12.92 -15.04
C PRO A 58 0.30 11.40 -15.01
N PHE A 59 0.84 10.70 -13.99
CA PHE A 59 0.60 9.28 -13.77
C PHE A 59 -0.65 9.01 -12.93
N ALA A 60 -1.26 10.05 -12.34
CA ALA A 60 -2.54 9.97 -11.67
C ALA A 60 -3.67 9.81 -12.71
N GLY A 61 -3.85 8.59 -13.23
CA GLY A 61 -4.97 8.23 -14.09
C GLY A 61 -6.30 8.17 -13.34
N LYS A 62 -7.40 7.80 -14.02
CA LYS A 62 -8.71 7.65 -13.37
C LYS A 62 -8.71 6.59 -12.25
N THR A 63 -7.78 5.64 -12.31
CA THR A 63 -7.58 4.57 -11.32
C THR A 63 -6.94 5.05 -10.03
N ILE A 64 -6.32 6.24 -10.01
CA ILE A 64 -5.70 6.82 -8.79
C ILE A 64 -6.68 6.94 -7.64
N GLY A 65 -7.96 7.09 -7.97
CA GLY A 65 -9.03 7.14 -7.00
C GLY A 65 -9.12 5.86 -6.18
N ASN A 66 -8.59 4.72 -6.61
CA ASN A 66 -8.66 3.46 -5.87
C ASN A 66 -7.59 3.33 -4.78
N ASN A 67 -6.57 4.19 -4.79
CA ASN A 67 -5.50 4.12 -3.79
C ASN A 67 -6.01 4.47 -2.40
N VAL A 68 -5.45 3.79 -1.41
CA VAL A 68 -5.68 4.06 0.00
C VAL A 68 -4.41 4.63 0.59
N TYR A 69 -4.53 5.75 1.27
CA TYR A 69 -3.40 6.43 1.89
C TYR A 69 -3.60 6.54 3.39
N MET A 70 -2.50 6.38 4.12
CA MET A 70 -2.40 6.81 5.51
C MET A 70 -2.46 8.34 5.58
N ASP A 71 -3.31 8.84 6.46
CA ASP A 71 -3.39 10.22 6.89
C ASP A 71 -3.36 10.29 8.42
N MET A 72 -3.14 11.47 8.98
CA MET A 72 -3.03 11.68 10.42
C MET A 72 -4.18 12.51 10.94
N ARG A 73 -4.99 11.91 11.82
CA ARG A 73 -5.99 12.63 12.61
C ARG A 73 -5.45 12.81 14.03
N GLY A 74 -4.79 13.94 14.26
CA GLY A 74 -4.05 14.18 15.50
C GLY A 74 -2.84 13.23 15.59
N LYS A 75 -2.79 12.39 16.63
CA LYS A 75 -1.74 11.36 16.80
C LYS A 75 -2.10 10.01 16.20
N LYS A 76 -3.31 9.85 15.64
CA LYS A 76 -3.81 8.57 15.15
C LYS A 76 -3.69 8.47 13.63
N ALA A 77 -3.07 7.40 13.15
CA ALA A 77 -3.11 7.03 11.75
C ALA A 77 -4.53 6.60 11.36
N VAL A 78 -5.04 7.16 10.28
CA VAL A 78 -6.30 6.79 9.64
C VAL A 78 -6.03 6.50 8.18
N PHE A 79 -6.74 5.54 7.61
CA PHE A 79 -6.61 5.21 6.20
C PHE A 79 -7.84 5.70 5.46
N LYS A 80 -7.64 6.26 4.27
CA LYS A 80 -8.73 6.73 3.44
C LYS A 80 -8.40 6.65 1.96
N ARG A 81 -9.44 6.46 1.17
CA ARG A 81 -9.42 6.59 -0.28
C ARG A 81 -9.41 8.09 -0.63
N ASN A 82 -8.34 8.57 -1.26
CA ASN A 82 -8.28 9.96 -1.73
C ASN A 82 -8.37 10.03 -3.24
N ARG A 83 -9.34 10.78 -3.72
CA ARG A 83 -9.54 10.99 -5.17
C ARG A 83 -8.98 12.34 -5.62
N LEU A 84 -8.84 13.30 -4.71
CA LEU A 84 -8.59 14.70 -5.06
C LEU A 84 -7.12 15.07 -4.80
N THR A 85 -6.52 15.78 -5.75
CA THR A 85 -5.12 16.20 -5.68
C THR A 85 -4.81 17.02 -4.42
N TYR A 86 -5.72 17.89 -3.96
CA TYR A 86 -5.50 18.67 -2.75
C TYR A 86 -5.45 17.79 -1.48
N GLU A 87 -6.22 16.70 -1.41
CA GLU A 87 -6.20 15.79 -0.26
C GLU A 87 -4.86 15.08 -0.16
N LYS A 88 -4.31 14.65 -1.30
CA LYS A 88 -2.98 14.04 -1.39
C LYS A 88 -1.88 15.04 -1.02
N ASN A 89 -1.99 16.30 -1.46
CA ASN A 89 -1.07 17.37 -1.04
C ASN A 89 -1.13 17.65 0.47
N ASN A 90 -2.32 17.53 1.09
CA ASN A 90 -2.45 17.67 2.54
C ASN A 90 -1.75 16.54 3.31
N ILE A 91 -1.86 15.30 2.82
CA ILE A 91 -1.11 14.18 3.36
C ILE A 91 0.40 14.45 3.24
N PHE A 92 0.87 14.84 2.05
CA PHE A 92 2.27 15.19 1.83
C PHE A 92 2.78 16.24 2.82
N ALA A 93 2.05 17.34 3.00
CA ALA A 93 2.40 18.40 3.94
C ALA A 93 2.46 17.90 5.40
N THR A 94 1.56 16.98 5.76
CA THR A 94 1.49 16.39 7.10
C THR A 94 2.68 15.46 7.35
N ILE A 95 2.98 14.54 6.44
CA ILE A 95 4.14 13.64 6.57
C ILE A 95 5.45 14.42 6.52
N LYS A 96 5.57 15.44 5.67
CA LYS A 96 6.74 16.35 5.66
C LYS A 96 6.97 17.02 7.02
N ARG A 97 5.90 17.40 7.72
CA ARG A 97 5.98 17.98 9.07
C ARG A 97 6.39 16.93 10.10
N LEU A 98 5.87 15.71 10.01
CA LEU A 98 6.27 14.60 10.87
C LEU A 98 7.74 14.25 10.70
N ALA A 99 8.23 14.10 9.47
CA ALA A 99 9.64 13.85 9.18
C ALA A 99 10.56 14.96 9.76
N LYS A 100 10.14 16.24 9.67
CA LYS A 100 10.88 17.35 10.31
C LYS A 100 10.90 17.24 11.84
N LYS A 101 9.83 16.74 12.45
CA LYS A 101 9.72 16.56 13.90
C LYS A 101 10.56 15.37 14.39
N TYR A 102 10.46 14.24 13.72
CA TYR A 102 11.13 13.00 14.11
C TYR A 102 12.62 13.02 13.79
N LYS A 103 13.04 13.80 12.78
CA LYS A 103 14.44 13.90 12.33
C LYS A 103 15.05 12.50 12.16
N PRO A 104 14.47 11.67 11.26
CA PRO A 104 14.98 10.34 11.05
C PRO A 104 16.45 10.41 10.62
N ASP A 105 17.22 9.45 11.10
CA ASP A 105 18.59 9.22 10.67
C ASP A 105 18.53 8.49 9.33
N TYR A 106 19.08 9.08 8.27
CA TYR A 106 19.01 8.53 6.93
C TYR A 106 20.19 7.61 6.59
N GLU A 107 21.18 7.48 7.48
CA GLU A 107 22.35 6.62 7.28
C GLU A 107 21.97 5.15 7.54
N GLY A 108 21.37 4.48 6.54
CA GLY A 108 21.00 3.07 6.66
C GLY A 108 19.81 2.78 7.56
N LYS A 109 18.98 3.78 7.88
CA LYS A 109 17.89 3.62 8.87
C LYS A 109 16.50 4.03 8.42
N VAL A 110 16.33 4.56 7.20
CA VAL A 110 15.00 4.84 6.64
C VAL A 110 14.79 3.99 5.42
N TYR A 111 13.64 3.33 5.35
CA TYR A 111 13.32 2.39 4.28
C TYR A 111 11.95 2.67 3.70
N LEU A 112 11.86 2.50 2.38
CA LEU A 112 10.63 2.19 1.68
C LEU A 112 10.51 0.65 1.61
N GLU A 113 9.52 0.12 2.31
CA GLU A 113 9.05 -1.24 2.14
C GLU A 113 7.97 -1.28 1.05
N THR A 114 8.09 -2.22 0.11
CA THR A 114 7.09 -2.53 -0.92
C THR A 114 6.75 -4.02 -0.83
N VAL A 115 5.57 -4.32 -0.29
CA VAL A 115 5.03 -5.68 -0.19
C VAL A 115 3.99 -5.88 -1.28
N ARG A 116 4.07 -7.01 -1.98
CA ARG A 116 3.06 -7.37 -2.98
C ARG A 116 1.86 -7.98 -2.25
N CYS A 117 0.68 -7.45 -2.47
CA CYS A 117 -0.57 -8.02 -1.99
C CYS A 117 -1.25 -8.71 -3.17
N PHE A 118 -1.30 -10.04 -3.15
CA PHE A 118 -1.91 -10.82 -4.21
C PHE A 118 -3.42 -10.94 -4.02
N PHE A 119 -4.14 -10.86 -5.13
CA PHE A 119 -5.59 -10.94 -5.18
C PHE A 119 -6.06 -11.99 -6.17
N THR A 120 -7.09 -12.72 -5.78
CA THR A 120 -7.87 -13.60 -6.66
C THR A 120 -9.00 -12.83 -7.31
N ILE A 121 -9.22 -13.10 -8.59
CA ILE A 121 -10.30 -12.56 -9.44
C ILE A 121 -10.62 -13.60 -10.50
N SER A 122 -11.89 -13.77 -10.86
CA SER A 122 -12.26 -14.68 -11.96
C SER A 122 -11.87 -14.05 -13.30
N GLU A 123 -11.58 -14.87 -14.32
CA GLU A 123 -11.26 -14.36 -15.67
C GLU A 123 -12.40 -13.49 -16.24
N GLU A 124 -13.65 -13.87 -15.96
CA GLU A 124 -14.84 -13.11 -16.38
C GLU A 124 -14.87 -11.70 -15.75
N GLU A 125 -14.63 -11.59 -14.43
CA GLU A 125 -14.59 -10.30 -13.74
C GLU A 125 -13.36 -9.49 -14.12
N LEU A 126 -12.24 -10.16 -14.38
CA LEU A 126 -11.01 -9.53 -14.80
C LEU A 126 -11.17 -8.83 -16.16
N GLU A 127 -11.78 -9.51 -17.14
CA GLU A 127 -12.03 -8.94 -18.45
C GLU A 127 -13.02 -7.76 -18.39
N LYS A 128 -14.02 -7.82 -17.50
CA LYS A 128 -14.93 -6.67 -17.23
C LYS A 128 -14.19 -5.46 -16.66
N CYS A 129 -13.11 -5.69 -15.91
CA CYS A 129 -12.31 -4.62 -15.31
C CYS A 129 -11.22 -4.09 -16.26
N ARG A 130 -10.93 -4.81 -17.36
CA ARG A 130 -9.88 -4.46 -18.32
C ARG A 130 -10.29 -3.24 -19.16
N TYR A 131 -9.38 -2.30 -19.34
CA TYR A 131 -9.56 -1.19 -20.26
C TYR A 131 -8.24 -0.76 -20.89
N ASN A 132 -8.30 -0.18 -22.08
CA ASN A 132 -7.12 0.32 -22.77
C ASN A 132 -6.86 1.80 -22.44
N TYR A 133 -5.69 2.11 -21.91
CA TYR A 133 -5.20 3.47 -21.68
C TYR A 133 -3.95 3.73 -22.51
N LYS A 134 -4.04 4.66 -23.47
CA LYS A 134 -2.92 5.05 -24.35
C LYS A 134 -2.26 3.84 -25.06
N GLY A 135 -3.05 2.88 -25.53
CA GLY A 135 -2.55 1.70 -26.23
C GLY A 135 -2.00 0.60 -25.32
N LYS A 136 -2.12 0.74 -23.98
CA LYS A 136 -1.75 -0.29 -23.01
C LYS A 136 -2.97 -0.77 -22.25
N ASP A 137 -3.09 -2.07 -22.09
CA ASP A 137 -4.13 -2.65 -21.26
C ASP A 137 -3.81 -2.45 -19.78
N THR A 138 -4.83 -2.08 -19.04
CA THR A 138 -4.78 -1.85 -17.59
C THR A 138 -6.15 -2.21 -17.00
N TYR A 139 -6.31 -2.05 -15.69
CA TYR A 139 -7.49 -2.52 -14.97
C TYR A 139 -8.07 -1.40 -14.11
N ALA A 140 -9.37 -1.19 -14.21
CA ALA A 140 -10.12 -0.25 -13.40
C ALA A 140 -11.20 -1.00 -12.61
N PHE A 141 -11.08 -0.96 -11.29
CA PHE A 141 -12.02 -1.61 -10.39
C PHE A 141 -13.08 -0.63 -9.89
N VAL A 142 -14.35 -0.94 -10.12
CA VAL A 142 -15.48 -0.19 -9.58
C VAL A 142 -15.81 -0.70 -8.18
N MET A 143 -15.05 -0.24 -7.19
CA MET A 143 -15.19 -0.68 -5.80
C MET A 143 -15.74 0.44 -4.90
N SER A 144 -16.57 0.06 -3.92
CA SER A 144 -17.06 0.98 -2.89
C SER A 144 -15.94 1.38 -1.93
N ASP A 145 -16.09 2.52 -1.24
CA ASP A 145 -15.11 2.96 -0.26
C ASP A 145 -14.97 1.91 0.87
N ARG A 146 -16.08 1.31 1.32
CA ARG A 146 -16.05 0.25 2.34
C ARG A 146 -15.24 -0.96 1.87
N TYR A 147 -15.41 -1.38 0.61
CA TYR A 147 -14.70 -2.51 0.05
C TYR A 147 -13.19 -2.27 -0.06
N ILE A 148 -12.81 -1.12 -0.61
CA ILE A 148 -11.40 -0.72 -0.74
C ILE A 148 -10.73 -0.63 0.64
N MET A 149 -11.42 -0.06 1.62
CA MET A 149 -10.89 0.03 2.99
C MET A 149 -10.76 -1.35 3.66
N ALA A 150 -11.67 -2.27 3.38
CA ALA A 150 -11.59 -3.65 3.85
C ALA A 150 -10.39 -4.40 3.23
N LEU A 151 -10.16 -4.26 1.91
CA LEU A 151 -8.97 -4.81 1.24
C LEU A 151 -7.67 -4.27 1.84
N CYS A 152 -7.58 -2.96 2.05
CA CYS A 152 -6.43 -2.34 2.70
C CYS A 152 -6.22 -2.90 4.11
N THR A 153 -7.30 -3.12 4.86
CA THR A 153 -7.24 -3.69 6.22
C THR A 153 -6.75 -5.14 6.21
N TYR A 154 -7.16 -5.98 5.25
CA TYR A 154 -6.59 -7.32 5.10
C TYR A 154 -5.10 -7.28 4.82
N CYS A 155 -4.66 -6.46 3.87
CA CYS A 155 -3.25 -6.33 3.51
C CYS A 155 -2.40 -5.91 4.71
N LEU A 156 -2.84 -4.89 5.44
CA LEU A 156 -2.16 -4.41 6.66
C LEU A 156 -2.17 -5.46 7.77
N SER A 157 -3.28 -6.17 7.96
CA SER A 157 -3.41 -7.20 9.01
C SER A 157 -2.53 -8.41 8.71
N ALA A 158 -2.50 -8.86 7.45
CA ALA A 158 -1.61 -9.92 7.00
C ALA A 158 -0.14 -9.51 7.18
N ARG A 159 0.22 -8.26 6.84
CA ARG A 159 1.59 -7.77 7.00
C ARG A 159 2.01 -7.74 8.46
N LYS A 160 1.07 -7.35 9.34
CA LYS A 160 1.29 -7.37 10.79
C LYS A 160 1.43 -8.79 11.34
N ALA A 161 0.65 -9.76 10.84
CA ALA A 161 0.76 -11.16 11.25
C ALA A 161 2.14 -11.73 10.91
N VAL A 162 2.65 -11.45 9.72
CA VAL A 162 4.01 -11.85 9.30
C VAL A 162 5.10 -11.38 10.27
N ALA A 163 4.96 -10.18 10.85
CA ALA A 163 5.93 -9.67 11.83
C ALA A 163 5.86 -10.38 13.20
N LEU A 164 4.74 -11.04 13.51
CA LEU A 164 4.50 -11.72 14.78
C LEU A 164 4.74 -13.23 14.71
N GLU A 165 4.76 -13.80 13.51
CA GLU A 165 4.97 -15.22 13.26
C GLU A 165 6.46 -15.52 13.02
N ASN A 166 6.93 -16.68 13.47
CA ASN A 166 8.25 -17.21 13.12
C ASN A 166 8.20 -17.79 11.69
N ILE A 167 8.04 -16.92 10.69
CA ILE A 167 8.00 -17.36 9.30
C ILE A 167 9.42 -17.59 8.83
N GLU A 168 9.72 -18.82 8.43
CA GLU A 168 10.90 -19.15 7.63
C GLU A 168 10.64 -18.67 6.20
N LEU A 169 10.99 -17.40 5.92
CA LEU A 169 11.03 -16.90 4.55
C LEU A 169 12.34 -17.36 3.92
N GLU A 170 12.32 -18.59 3.39
CA GLU A 170 13.45 -19.18 2.67
C GLU A 170 13.95 -18.23 1.57
N GLY A 171 15.28 -18.06 1.50
CA GLY A 171 15.93 -17.30 0.43
C GLY A 171 16.10 -15.79 0.66
N LEU A 172 15.62 -15.22 1.77
CA LEU A 172 15.87 -13.82 2.13
C LEU A 172 17.17 -13.65 2.93
N SER A 173 17.88 -12.54 2.72
CA SER A 173 19.04 -12.20 3.56
C SER A 173 18.66 -11.92 5.01
N GLU A 174 19.58 -12.10 5.96
CA GLU A 174 19.35 -11.84 7.39
C GLU A 174 18.87 -10.39 7.65
N ALA A 175 19.42 -9.43 6.92
CA ALA A 175 19.01 -8.02 7.01
C ALA A 175 17.55 -7.83 6.57
N VAL A 176 17.14 -8.47 5.48
CA VAL A 176 15.75 -8.43 4.98
C VAL A 176 14.82 -9.15 5.95
N LEU A 177 15.22 -10.29 6.53
CA LEU A 177 14.44 -11.01 7.55
C LEU A 177 14.18 -10.14 8.78
N ALA A 178 15.17 -9.41 9.28
CA ALA A 178 15.01 -8.48 10.40
C ALA A 178 13.99 -7.37 10.07
N MET A 179 14.01 -6.86 8.83
CA MET A 179 13.02 -5.88 8.35
C MET A 179 11.61 -6.46 8.24
N VAL A 180 11.48 -7.70 7.76
CA VAL A 180 10.19 -8.39 7.69
C VAL A 180 9.58 -8.54 9.08
N LYS A 181 10.38 -8.90 10.07
CA LYS A 181 9.91 -9.03 11.46
C LYS A 181 9.59 -7.68 12.13
N LEU A 182 9.94 -6.56 11.49
CA LEU A 182 9.75 -5.21 12.01
C LEU A 182 10.36 -4.99 13.41
N GLU A 183 11.35 -5.80 13.81
CA GLU A 183 11.89 -5.83 15.19
C GLU A 183 12.55 -4.50 15.58
N SER A 184 13.18 -3.83 14.61
CA SER A 184 13.89 -2.57 14.83
C SER A 184 13.08 -1.34 14.44
N VAL A 185 11.81 -1.48 14.02
CA VAL A 185 11.03 -0.34 13.53
C VAL A 185 10.70 0.62 14.67
N LYS A 186 11.20 1.84 14.55
CA LYS A 186 11.01 2.93 15.51
C LYS A 186 9.77 3.75 15.21
N GLU A 187 9.60 4.16 13.95
CA GLU A 187 8.50 5.03 13.52
C GLU A 187 8.01 4.64 12.14
N VAL A 188 6.70 4.57 11.94
CA VAL A 188 6.07 4.46 10.62
C VAL A 188 5.67 5.86 10.17
N LEU A 189 6.30 6.35 9.11
CA LEU A 189 6.10 7.69 8.57
C LEU A 189 4.88 7.75 7.65
N PHE A 190 4.66 6.73 6.82
CA PHE A 190 3.61 6.73 5.82
C PHE A 190 3.29 5.31 5.36
N GLN A 191 2.05 5.05 4.96
CA GLN A 191 1.65 3.79 4.34
C GLN A 191 0.62 4.04 3.23
N ALA A 192 0.65 3.23 2.18
CA ALA A 192 -0.32 3.29 1.09
C ALA A 192 -0.54 1.93 0.43
N LEU A 193 -1.77 1.64 0.01
CA LEU A 193 -2.09 0.55 -0.91
C LEU A 193 -2.37 1.15 -2.29
N LEU A 194 -1.54 0.78 -3.28
CA LEU A 194 -1.55 1.34 -4.63
C LEU A 194 -2.32 0.44 -5.60
N LEU A 195 -3.62 0.70 -5.75
CA LEU A 195 -4.52 0.00 -6.67
C LEU A 195 -4.62 0.67 -8.05
N ASP A 196 -3.89 1.75 -8.27
CA ASP A 196 -3.81 2.47 -9.54
C ASP A 196 -2.89 1.80 -10.57
N ASP A 197 -1.95 0.99 -10.10
CA ASP A 197 -0.89 0.32 -10.87
C ASP A 197 -0.82 -1.18 -10.52
N VAL A 198 -1.94 -1.88 -10.71
CA VAL A 198 -1.98 -3.34 -10.51
C VAL A 198 -1.13 -4.06 -11.55
N LYS A 199 -0.43 -5.11 -11.12
CA LYS A 199 0.53 -5.88 -11.91
C LYS A 199 0.20 -7.36 -11.83
N PHE A 200 0.88 -8.15 -12.66
CA PHE A 200 0.74 -9.60 -12.69
C PHE A 200 2.09 -10.27 -12.50
N GLU A 201 2.10 -11.33 -11.71
CA GLU A 201 3.23 -12.25 -11.56
C GLU A 201 2.66 -13.67 -11.50
N ASP A 202 3.19 -14.57 -12.33
CA ASP A 202 2.74 -15.96 -12.46
C ASP A 202 1.21 -16.10 -12.63
N GLY A 203 0.62 -15.20 -13.40
CA GLY A 203 -0.82 -15.15 -13.65
C GLY A 203 -1.67 -14.61 -12.49
N LYS A 204 -1.06 -14.25 -11.35
CA LYS A 204 -1.74 -13.66 -10.21
C LYS A 204 -1.62 -12.14 -10.22
N MET A 205 -2.74 -11.47 -10.00
CA MET A 205 -2.76 -10.02 -9.87
C MET A 205 -2.25 -9.61 -8.49
N TYR A 206 -1.45 -8.54 -8.43
CA TYR A 206 -1.07 -7.92 -7.18
C TYR A 206 -1.11 -6.38 -7.23
N ALA A 207 -1.25 -5.79 -6.06
CA ALA A 207 -1.04 -4.37 -5.82
C ALA A 207 0.09 -4.20 -4.79
N GLU A 208 0.71 -3.02 -4.78
CA GLU A 208 1.80 -2.73 -3.85
C GLU A 208 1.26 -2.08 -2.57
N LEU A 209 1.51 -2.71 -1.43
CA LEU A 209 1.41 -2.10 -0.11
C LEU A 209 2.77 -1.49 0.24
N CYS A 210 2.84 -0.17 0.21
CA CYS A 210 4.05 0.58 0.51
C CYS A 210 4.03 1.10 1.94
N SER A 211 5.13 0.92 2.67
CA SER A 211 5.35 1.51 4.00
C SER A 211 6.66 2.27 4.01
N ILE A 212 6.68 3.49 4.54
CA ILE A 212 7.90 4.22 4.86
C ILE A 212 8.08 4.19 6.36
N PHE A 213 9.21 3.68 6.84
CA PHE A 213 9.51 3.63 8.25
C PHE A 213 11.00 3.89 8.52
N SER A 214 11.30 4.25 9.76
CA SER A 214 12.67 4.30 10.26
C SER A 214 12.92 3.17 11.26
N ILE A 215 14.10 2.58 11.22
CA ILE A 215 14.59 1.64 12.23
C ILE A 215 15.45 2.33 13.30
N MET A 216 15.73 1.63 14.40
CA MET A 216 16.59 2.09 15.51
C MET A 216 18.06 2.26 15.11
#